data_AF-A0A850CEE4-F1
#
_entry.id   AF-A0A850CEE4-F1
#
_cell.length_a   1.000
_cell.length_b   1.000
_cell.length_c   1.000
_cell.angle_alpha   90.00
_cell.angle_beta   90.00
_cell.angle_gamma   90.00
#
_symmetry.space_group_name_H-M   'P 1'
#
loop_
_entity.id
_entity.type
_entity.pdbx_description
1 polymer ?
#
loop_
_entity_poly.entity_id
_entity_poly.type
_entity_poly.pdbx_seq_one_letter_code
_entity_poly.pdbx_strand_id
1 'polypeptide(L)'
;MTDRSAFAARHIGTDPADQDAMLKAVGYPSLEALMDACMPALIRSSDGLALPDAVTETEAQAELQGLADQNRPMRSMIGLGYFGTHTPAVIR
;
A
#
# COMPACT_ATOMS: atom_id res chain seq x y z
N MET A 1 -0.48 7.02 21.49
CA MET A 1 0.52 7.32 20.44
C MET A 1 0.35 6.25 19.39
N THR A 2 -0.26 6.61 18.25
CA THR A 2 -0.72 5.64 17.24
C THR A 2 0.48 5.07 16.49
N ASP A 3 0.56 3.74 16.41
CA ASP A 3 1.63 3.03 15.71
C ASP A 3 1.49 3.21 14.19
N ARG A 4 2.47 3.88 13.59
CA ARG A 4 2.54 4.14 12.13
C ARG A 4 2.95 2.91 11.32
N SER A 5 3.45 1.85 11.97
CA SER A 5 3.79 0.57 11.33
C SER A 5 2.60 -0.40 11.23
N ALA A 6 1.47 -0.09 11.88
CA ALA A 6 0.31 -0.96 11.98
C ALA A 6 -0.26 -1.37 10.61
N PHE A 7 -0.22 -0.48 9.60
CA PHE A 7 -0.65 -0.82 8.25
C PHE A 7 0.24 -1.89 7.63
N ALA A 8 1.57 -1.73 7.71
CA ALA A 8 2.51 -2.71 7.17
C ALA A 8 2.35 -4.08 7.85
N ALA A 9 2.14 -4.10 9.16
CA ALA A 9 1.88 -5.33 9.91
C ALA A 9 0.56 -6.03 9.53
N ARG A 10 -0.47 -5.28 9.12
CA ARG A 10 -1.73 -5.84 8.59
C ARG A 10 -1.66 -6.24 7.13
N HIS A 11 -0.79 -5.59 6.36
CA HIS A 11 -0.63 -5.80 4.93
C HIS A 11 0.33 -6.97 4.62
N ILE A 12 1.43 -7.07 5.37
CA ILE A 12 2.41 -8.14 5.25
C ILE A 12 1.89 -9.33 6.06
N GLY A 13 1.52 -10.40 5.36
CA GLY A 13 0.88 -11.56 5.98
C GLY A 13 1.81 -12.46 6.80
N THR A 14 3.13 -12.31 6.66
CA THR A 14 4.12 -13.12 7.39
C THR A 14 4.67 -12.36 8.58
N ASP A 15 4.63 -12.99 9.74
CA ASP A 15 5.28 -12.47 10.94
C ASP A 15 6.79 -12.83 10.96
N PRO A 16 7.56 -12.32 11.93
CA PRO A 16 8.98 -12.66 12.02
C PRO A 16 9.28 -14.16 12.15
N ALA A 17 8.41 -14.94 12.80
CA ALA A 17 8.60 -16.39 12.95
C ALA A 17 8.33 -17.13 11.63
N ASP A 18 7.32 -16.71 10.87
CA ASP A 18 7.07 -17.20 9.52
C ASP A 18 8.27 -16.91 8.60
N GLN A 19 8.77 -15.67 8.65
CA GLN A 19 9.92 -15.24 7.84
C GLN A 19 11.16 -16.07 8.18
N ASP A 20 11.43 -16.32 9.46
CA ASP A 20 12.53 -17.19 9.90
C ASP A 20 12.38 -18.63 9.41
N ALA A 21 11.17 -19.20 9.47
CA ALA A 21 10.90 -20.55 8.98
C ALA A 21 11.10 -20.64 7.45
N MET A 22 10.60 -19.65 6.71
CA MET A 22 10.75 -19.56 5.26
C MET A 22 12.22 -19.41 4.85
N LEU A 23 12.97 -18.51 5.50
CA LEU A 23 14.39 -18.29 5.26
C LEU A 23 15.23 -19.56 5.46
N LYS A 24 14.94 -20.32 6.53
CA LYS A 24 15.57 -21.63 6.76
C LYS A 24 15.25 -22.63 5.65
N ALA A 25 14.01 -22.66 5.16
CA ALA A 25 13.61 -23.56 4.08
C ALA A 25 14.33 -23.26 2.76
N VAL A 26 14.60 -21.98 2.48
CA VAL A 26 15.33 -21.56 1.28
C VAL A 26 16.85 -21.42 1.49
N GLY A 27 17.35 -21.67 2.70
CA GLY A 27 18.78 -21.75 3.01
C GLY A 27 19.50 -20.41 3.20
N TYR A 28 18.78 -19.33 3.54
CA TYR A 28 19.37 -18.00 3.75
C TYR A 28 19.27 -17.56 5.22
N PRO A 29 20.27 -16.83 5.75
CA PRO A 29 20.31 -16.42 7.15
C PRO A 29 19.49 -15.16 7.46
N SER A 30 19.13 -14.36 6.44
CA SER A 30 18.32 -13.16 6.59
C SER A 30 17.66 -12.76 5.28
N LEU A 31 16.69 -11.83 5.34
CA LEU A 31 16.06 -11.26 4.16
C LEU A 31 17.06 -10.48 3.30
N GLU A 32 18.01 -9.77 3.92
CA GLU A 32 19.09 -9.06 3.22
C GLU A 32 19.98 -10.03 2.44
N ALA A 33 20.40 -11.14 3.06
CA ALA A 33 21.21 -12.15 2.39
C ALA A 33 20.48 -12.79 1.20
N LEU A 34 19.17 -13.02 1.34
CA LEU A 34 18.32 -13.47 0.23
C LEU A 34 18.23 -12.41 -0.88
N MET A 35 18.04 -11.14 -0.53
CA MET A 35 17.99 -10.04 -1.50
C MET A 35 19.30 -9.88 -2.27
N ASP A 36 20.45 -10.01 -1.60
CA ASP A 36 21.77 -9.94 -2.23
C ASP A 36 22.01 -11.06 -3.25
N ALA A 37 21.47 -12.26 -2.99
CA ALA A 37 21.55 -13.38 -3.91
C ALA A 37 20.60 -13.24 -5.11
N CYS A 38 19.45 -12.58 -4.94
CA CYS A 38 18.44 -12.43 -5.98
C CYS A 38 18.61 -11.18 -6.86
N MET A 39 19.16 -10.08 -6.33
CA MET A 39 19.22 -8.79 -7.01
C MET A 39 20.67 -8.41 -7.38
N PRO A 40 21.01 -8.30 -8.67
CA PRO A 40 22.33 -7.82 -9.08
C PRO A 40 22.60 -6.40 -8.57
N ALA A 41 23.74 -6.21 -7.90
CA ALA A 41 24.10 -4.92 -7.30
C ALA A 41 24.12 -3.76 -8.31
N LEU A 42 24.47 -4.02 -9.57
CA LEU A 42 24.51 -3.02 -10.65
C LEU A 42 23.18 -2.30 -10.86
N ILE A 43 22.05 -2.96 -10.59
CA ILE A 43 20.71 -2.41 -10.81
C ILE A 43 19.96 -2.13 -9.50
N ARG A 44 20.57 -2.41 -8.35
CA ARG A 44 19.94 -2.18 -7.05
C ARG A 44 20.09 -0.71 -6.66
N SER A 45 18.96 -0.06 -6.37
CA SER A 45 18.98 1.28 -5.76
C SER A 45 19.61 1.21 -4.36
N SER A 46 20.58 2.07 -4.09
CA SER A 46 21.18 2.25 -2.76
C SER A 46 20.48 3.36 -1.96
N ASP A 47 19.79 4.26 -2.66
CA ASP A 47 19.02 5.33 -2.03
C ASP A 47 17.68 4.80 -1.53
N GLY A 48 17.27 5.30 -0.36
CA GLY A 48 15.90 5.14 0.12
C GLY A 48 14.91 5.81 -0.83
N LEU A 49 13.65 5.37 -0.81
CA LEU A 49 12.61 5.97 -1.62
C LEU A 49 12.32 7.40 -1.13
N ALA A 50 12.29 8.36 -2.06
CA ALA A 50 11.92 9.75 -1.78
C ALA A 50 10.41 9.90 -1.60
N LEU A 51 9.89 9.37 -0.49
CA LEU A 51 8.47 9.38 -0.13
C LEU A 51 8.23 10.19 1.15
N PRO A 52 7.03 10.75 1.34
CA PRO A 52 6.62 11.31 2.62
C PRO A 52 6.67 10.27 3.74
N ASP A 53 6.74 10.74 4.98
CA ASP A 53 6.66 9.87 6.15
C ASP A 53 5.37 9.04 6.12
N ALA A 54 5.50 7.77 6.54
CA ALA A 54 4.34 6.91 6.69
C ALA A 54 3.31 7.53 7.65
N VAL A 55 2.05 7.44 7.25
CA VAL A 55 0.89 7.85 8.03
C VAL A 55 0.07 6.63 8.43
N THR A 56 -0.74 6.76 9.46
CA THR A 56 -1.69 5.73 9.87
C THR A 56 -2.84 5.60 8.86
N GLU A 57 -3.55 4.47 8.88
CA GLU A 57 -4.73 4.28 8.00
C GLU A 57 -5.79 5.37 8.18
N THR A 58 -6.03 5.81 9.43
CA THR A 58 -6.99 6.87 9.73
C THR A 58 -6.54 8.23 9.21
N GLU A 59 -5.25 8.55 9.34
CA GLU A 59 -4.67 9.78 8.78
C GLU A 59 -4.75 9.78 7.25
N ALA A 60 -4.39 8.66 6.60
CA ALA A 60 -4.49 8.51 5.16
C ALA A 60 -5.93 8.70 4.66
N GLN A 61 -6.92 8.10 5.34
CA GLN A 61 -8.33 8.27 4.97
C GLN A 61 -8.78 9.72 5.10
N ALA A 62 -8.38 10.42 6.17
CA ALA A 62 -8.71 11.82 6.38
C ALA A 62 -8.09 12.74 5.32
N GLU A 63 -6.82 12.51 4.97
CA GLU A 63 -6.12 13.24 3.91
C GLU A 63 -6.81 13.04 2.55
N LEU A 64 -7.10 11.78 2.19
CA LEU A 64 -7.77 11.45 0.94
C LEU A 64 -9.19 12.04 0.88
N GLN A 65 -9.91 12.09 2.01
CA GLN A 65 -11.21 12.76 2.07
C GLN A 65 -11.06 14.27 1.79
N GLY A 66 -10.06 14.93 2.38
CA GLY A 66 -9.78 16.34 2.11
C GLY A 66 -9.43 16.64 0.66
N LEU A 67 -8.77 15.71 -0.04
CA LEU A 67 -8.56 15.80 -1.49
C LEU A 67 -9.87 15.58 -2.26
N ALA A 68 -10.66 14.58 -1.87
CA ALA A 68 -11.93 14.27 -2.52
C ALA A 68 -12.94 15.43 -2.43
N ASP A 69 -12.94 16.18 -1.32
CA ASP A 69 -13.83 17.33 -1.08
C ASP A 69 -13.56 18.51 -2.03
N GLN A 70 -12.40 18.55 -2.70
CA GLN A 70 -12.09 19.57 -3.70
C GLN A 70 -12.79 19.32 -5.05
N ASN A 71 -13.31 18.11 -5.26
CA ASN A 71 -14.06 17.78 -6.46
C ASN A 71 -15.42 18.50 -6.49
N ARG A 72 -15.93 18.77 -7.69
CA ARG A 72 -17.25 19.39 -7.91
C ARG A 72 -18.17 18.40 -8.63
N PRO A 73 -18.76 17.42 -7.93
CA PRO A 73 -19.69 16.49 -8.55
C PRO A 73 -20.93 17.26 -9.04
N MET A 74 -21.20 17.15 -10.34
CA MET A 74 -22.31 17.82 -11.02
C MET A 74 -23.20 16.78 -11.69
N ARG A 75 -24.41 17.19 -12.08
CA ARG A 75 -25.24 16.38 -12.97
C ARG A 75 -24.68 16.43 -14.39
N SER A 76 -23.80 15.49 -14.70
CA SER A 76 -23.18 15.38 -16.02
C SER A 76 -24.17 14.84 -17.06
N MET A 77 -24.44 15.63 -18.09
CA MET A 77 -25.27 15.26 -19.26
C MET A 77 -24.43 15.17 -20.55
N ILE A 78 -23.13 14.88 -20.42
CA ILE A 78 -22.18 14.83 -21.55
C ILE A 78 -22.45 13.61 -22.44
N GLY A 79 -22.83 12.48 -21.86
CA GLY A 79 -23.02 11.21 -22.58
C GLY A 79 -21.69 10.57 -22.97
N LEU A 80 -21.51 10.28 -24.25
CA LEU A 80 -20.29 9.65 -24.80
C LEU A 80 -19.91 8.31 -24.13
N GLY A 81 -20.92 7.52 -23.75
CA GLY A 81 -20.72 6.20 -23.16
C GLY A 81 -20.74 6.16 -21.63
N TYR A 82 -20.82 7.31 -20.94
CA TYR A 82 -20.98 7.36 -19.48
C TYR A 82 -22.28 8.06 -19.10
N PHE A 83 -23.10 7.36 -18.30
CA PHE A 83 -24.40 7.83 -17.84
C PHE A 83 -24.51 7.58 -16.34
N GLY A 84 -24.94 8.61 -15.59
CA GLY A 84 -25.18 8.46 -14.15
C GLY A 84 -26.23 7.40 -13.87
N THR A 85 -26.04 6.62 -12.81
CA THR A 85 -26.95 5.55 -12.41
C THR A 85 -27.20 5.56 -10.90
N HIS A 86 -28.28 4.92 -10.48
CA HIS A 86 -28.56 4.64 -9.08
C HIS A 86 -28.02 3.25 -8.75
N THR A 87 -26.85 3.18 -8.12
CA THR A 87 -26.33 1.91 -7.57
C THR A 87 -27.23 1.47 -6.42
N PRO A 88 -27.89 0.28 -6.50
CA PRO A 88 -28.76 -0.19 -5.44
C PRO A 88 -28.04 -0.24 -4.08
N ALA A 89 -28.68 0.25 -3.03
CA ALA A 89 -28.02 0.45 -1.73
C ALA A 89 -27.57 -0.85 -1.03
N VAL A 90 -28.05 -2.02 -1.47
CA VAL A 90 -27.62 -3.33 -0.96
C VAL A 90 -26.31 -3.82 -1.59
N ILE A 91 -25.90 -3.24 -2.72
CA ILE A 91 -24.68 -3.61 -3.45
C ILE A 91 -23.53 -2.66 -3.11
N ARG A 92 -23.83 -1.42 -2.69
CA ARG A 92 -22.83 -0.40 -2.39
C ARG A 92 -22.05 -0.67 -1.11
#